data_AF-A0A1A0LE77-F1
#
_entry.id   AF-A0A1A0LE77-F1
#
_cell.length_a   1.000
_cell.length_b   1.000
_cell.length_c   1.000
_cell.angle_alpha   90.00
_cell.angle_beta   90.00
_cell.angle_gamma   90.00
#
_symmetry.space_group_name_H-M   'P 1'
#
loop_
_entity.id
_entity.type
_entity.pdbx_description
1 polymer ?
#
loop_
_entity_poly.entity_id
_entity_poly.type
_entity_poly.pdbx_seq_one_letter_code
_entity_poly.pdbx_strand_id
1 'polypeptide(L)'
;MVTLFDILPSLKGVTVARSFDSTKWRLPIRCSGCDILVNDMSLREESLRRKVAFFLDESGEPVSQALCPEAVWFPAFVTRISSAQLTAERAVLHVDASLPLTTAIDDVAFPGNELAGAHLVDITVVDTSGHRRTLNAELPAHVSVTGTIVLALRRVSTHLPTVESAPRRSPLTVDGQR
;
A
#
# COMPACT_ATOMS: atom_id res chain seq x y z
N MET A 1 -24.81 35.47 3.82
CA MET A 1 -24.19 34.55 2.84
C MET A 1 -24.59 33.15 3.27
N VAL A 2 -25.53 32.53 2.56
CA VAL A 2 -26.04 31.18 2.88
C VAL A 2 -25.08 30.18 2.24
N THR A 3 -24.56 29.22 3.01
CA THR A 3 -23.65 28.21 2.47
C THR A 3 -24.46 27.07 1.84
N LEU A 4 -23.88 26.32 0.89
CA LEU A 4 -24.53 25.17 0.24
C LEU A 4 -25.05 24.14 1.27
N PHE A 5 -24.43 24.07 2.45
CA PHE A 5 -24.81 23.20 3.57
C PHE A 5 -26.07 23.64 4.32
N ASP A 6 -26.46 24.91 4.21
CA ASP A 6 -27.70 25.42 4.81
C ASP A 6 -28.93 25.08 3.94
N ILE A 7 -28.72 24.79 2.64
CA ILE A 7 -29.78 24.53 1.66
C ILE A 7 -30.15 23.04 1.62
N LEU A 8 -29.27 22.13 2.07
CA LEU A 8 -29.49 20.68 2.01
C LEU A 8 -29.19 20.00 3.36
N PRO A 9 -30.18 19.98 4.29
CA PRO A 9 -30.05 19.28 5.57
C PRO A 9 -29.73 17.77 5.42
N SER A 10 -30.10 17.18 4.27
CA SER A 10 -29.85 15.78 3.90
C SER A 10 -28.36 15.41 3.85
N LEU A 11 -27.46 16.38 3.67
CA LEU A 11 -26.01 16.14 3.62
C LEU A 11 -25.34 16.13 4.99
N LYS A 12 -26.03 16.51 6.08
CA LYS A 12 -25.46 16.57 7.44
C LYS A 12 -25.08 15.21 8.05
N GLY A 13 -25.36 14.11 7.35
CA GLY A 13 -24.98 12.75 7.75
C GLY A 13 -24.27 11.96 6.66
N VAL A 14 -23.91 12.59 5.53
CA VAL A 14 -23.08 11.94 4.52
C VAL A 14 -21.65 11.97 5.05
N THR A 15 -21.30 10.97 5.84
CA THR A 15 -19.91 10.61 6.07
C THR A 15 -19.33 10.38 4.68
N VAL A 16 -18.57 11.33 4.17
CA VAL A 16 -17.77 11.11 2.96
C VAL A 16 -16.85 9.96 3.33
N ALA A 17 -17.20 8.75 2.88
CA ALA A 17 -16.36 7.57 3.03
C ALA A 17 -14.96 7.97 2.59
N ARG A 18 -13.99 7.89 3.51
CA ARG A 18 -12.63 8.34 3.23
C ARG A 18 -11.94 7.13 2.66
N SER A 19 -11.67 7.14 1.35
CA SER A 19 -11.04 6.02 0.60
C SER A 19 -9.79 5.46 1.26
N PHE A 20 -9.14 6.24 2.13
CA PHE A 20 -7.94 5.90 2.84
C PHE A 20 -7.82 6.77 4.10
N ASP A 21 -7.05 6.30 5.08
CA ASP A 21 -6.69 7.05 6.28
C ASP A 21 -5.39 7.80 6.02
N SER A 22 -5.49 9.10 5.73
CA SER A 22 -4.33 9.95 5.41
C SER A 22 -3.21 9.93 6.46
N THR A 23 -3.50 9.56 7.71
CA THR A 23 -2.48 9.47 8.77
C THR A 23 -1.52 8.29 8.60
N LYS A 24 -1.94 7.26 7.85
CA LYS A 24 -1.11 6.09 7.51
C LYS A 24 -0.16 6.36 6.33
N TRP A 25 -0.38 7.44 5.60
CA TRP A 25 0.40 7.79 4.42
C TRP A 25 1.56 8.69 4.80
N ARG A 26 2.77 8.26 4.46
CA ARG A 26 4.00 9.04 4.66
C ARG A 26 4.25 10.03 3.53
N LEU A 27 3.20 10.38 2.79
CA LEU A 27 3.20 11.29 1.65
C LEU A 27 2.04 12.26 1.78
N PRO A 28 2.17 13.48 1.24
CA PRO A 28 1.10 14.48 1.25
C PRO A 28 0.04 14.13 0.20
N ILE A 29 -0.67 13.01 0.41
CA ILE A 29 -1.72 12.57 -0.49
C ILE A 29 -3.03 13.30 -0.20
N ARG A 30 -3.81 13.58 -1.25
CA ARG A 30 -5.12 14.23 -1.11
C ARG A 30 -6.11 13.69 -2.14
N CYS A 31 -7.40 13.73 -1.79
CA CYS A 31 -8.46 13.42 -2.73
C CYS A 31 -8.80 14.63 -3.61
N SER A 32 -9.06 14.38 -4.89
CA SER A 32 -9.62 15.34 -5.84
C SER A 32 -10.74 14.66 -6.63
N GLY A 33 -11.98 14.88 -6.20
CA GLY A 33 -13.11 14.08 -6.69
C GLY A 33 -12.94 12.61 -6.33
N CYS A 34 -12.94 11.73 -7.34
CA CYS A 34 -12.67 10.29 -7.18
C CYS A 34 -11.18 9.94 -7.33
N ASP A 35 -10.31 10.90 -7.59
CA ASP A 35 -8.89 10.67 -7.83
C ASP A 35 -8.03 11.03 -6.61
N ILE A 36 -6.78 10.56 -6.63
CA ILE A 36 -5.79 10.79 -5.57
C ILE A 36 -4.60 11.50 -6.17
N LEU A 37 -4.23 12.60 -5.53
CA LEU A 37 -3.12 13.45 -5.93
C LEU A 37 -1.96 13.36 -4.93
N VAL A 38 -0.74 13.41 -5.45
CA VAL A 38 0.51 13.63 -4.70
C VAL A 38 1.25 14.77 -5.38
N ASN A 39 1.56 15.84 -4.67
CA ASN A 39 2.18 17.05 -5.24
C ASN A 39 1.47 17.55 -6.52
N ASP A 40 0.13 17.58 -6.51
CA ASP A 40 -0.71 17.92 -7.67
C ASP A 40 -0.74 16.89 -8.82
N MET A 41 0.09 15.85 -8.80
CA MET A 41 0.09 14.77 -9.80
C MET A 41 -1.03 13.76 -9.52
N SER A 42 -1.86 13.51 -10.54
CA SER A 42 -2.85 12.43 -10.53
C SER A 42 -2.19 11.06 -10.57
N LEU A 43 -2.43 10.25 -9.54
CA LEU A 43 -1.92 8.88 -9.50
C LEU A 43 -2.62 7.98 -10.54
N ARG A 44 -3.89 8.26 -10.85
CA ARG A 44 -4.61 7.56 -11.93
C ARG A 44 -4.01 7.87 -13.29
N GLU A 45 -3.86 9.15 -13.63
CA GLU A 45 -3.32 9.56 -14.94
C GLU A 45 -1.87 9.09 -15.10
N GLU A 46 -1.05 9.21 -14.05
CA GLU A 46 0.33 8.77 -14.09
C GLU A 46 0.44 7.23 -14.22
N SER A 47 -0.42 6.49 -13.51
CA SER A 47 -0.58 5.05 -13.70
C SER A 47 -0.94 4.71 -15.13
N LEU A 48 -1.91 5.40 -15.74
CA LEU A 48 -2.34 5.17 -17.13
C LEU A 48 -1.26 5.49 -18.15
N ARG A 49 -0.43 6.51 -17.91
CA ARG A 49 0.68 6.92 -18.77
C ARG A 49 1.83 5.91 -18.77
N ARG A 50 2.03 5.21 -17.65
CA ARG A 50 3.13 4.25 -17.49
C ARG A 50 2.73 2.86 -17.95
N LYS A 51 3.70 2.13 -18.51
CA LYS A 51 3.56 0.71 -18.89
C LYS A 51 3.83 -0.25 -17.72
N VAL A 52 4.45 0.25 -16.65
CA VAL A 52 4.88 -0.53 -15.49
C VAL A 52 4.45 0.17 -14.22
N ALA A 53 4.27 -0.62 -13.15
CA ALA A 53 4.06 -0.09 -11.81
C ALA A 53 5.26 0.74 -11.34
N PHE A 54 5.03 1.60 -10.36
CA PHE A 54 6.04 2.52 -9.85
C PHE A 54 5.86 2.77 -8.37
N PHE A 55 6.96 3.08 -7.71
CA PHE A 55 6.97 3.56 -6.34
C PHE A 55 6.85 5.08 -6.33
N LEU A 56 6.40 5.63 -5.20
CA LEU A 56 6.60 7.03 -4.87
C LEU A 56 7.69 7.09 -3.81
N ASP A 57 8.72 7.90 -4.03
CA ASP A 57 9.73 8.17 -3.01
C ASP A 57 9.22 9.09 -1.90
N GLU A 58 10.06 9.41 -0.91
CA GLU A 58 9.68 10.27 0.23
C GLU A 58 9.27 11.70 -0.18
N SER A 59 9.70 12.16 -1.37
CA SER A 59 9.27 13.43 -1.92
C SER A 59 7.96 13.33 -2.71
N GLY A 60 7.45 12.12 -2.94
CA GLY A 60 6.26 11.87 -3.75
C GLY A 60 6.56 11.74 -5.24
N GLU A 61 7.83 11.59 -5.63
CA GLU A 61 8.24 11.49 -7.02
C GLU A 61 8.15 10.04 -7.52
N PRO A 62 7.66 9.81 -8.76
CA PRO A 62 7.56 8.46 -9.32
C PRO A 62 8.92 7.83 -9.64
N VAL A 63 9.19 6.67 -9.04
CA VAL A 63 10.37 5.84 -9.31
C VAL A 63 9.93 4.54 -9.97
N SER A 64 10.45 4.26 -11.18
CA SER A 64 10.11 3.05 -11.92
C SER A 64 10.51 1.80 -11.17
N GLN A 65 9.58 0.86 -10.99
CA GLN A 65 9.87 -0.40 -10.29
C GLN A 65 10.99 -1.19 -10.96
N ALA A 66 11.05 -1.20 -12.30
CA ALA A 66 12.06 -1.94 -13.06
C ALA A 66 13.50 -1.44 -12.82
N LEU A 67 13.64 -0.24 -12.23
CA LEU A 67 14.92 0.42 -12.00
C LEU A 67 15.25 0.52 -10.50
N CYS A 68 14.41 0.00 -9.62
CA CYS A 68 14.59 0.12 -8.17
C CYS A 68 15.57 -0.94 -7.63
N PRO A 69 16.61 -0.55 -6.88
CA PRO A 69 17.42 -1.48 -6.11
C PRO A 69 16.60 -2.13 -4.98
N GLU A 70 16.79 -3.43 -4.75
CA GLU A 70 16.04 -4.20 -3.72
C GLU A 70 16.20 -3.65 -2.28
N ALA A 71 17.28 -2.91 -2.01
CA ALA A 71 17.61 -2.39 -0.70
C ALA A 71 16.89 -1.08 -0.35
N VAL A 72 16.28 -0.40 -1.32
CA VAL A 72 15.61 0.88 -1.11
C VAL A 72 14.14 0.63 -0.76
N TRP A 73 13.72 1.18 0.38
CA TRP A 73 12.34 1.18 0.79
C TRP A 73 11.63 2.45 0.29
N PHE A 74 10.37 2.29 -0.13
CA PHE A 74 9.53 3.38 -0.63
C PHE A 74 8.23 3.47 0.18
N PRO A 75 7.71 4.67 0.47
CA PRO A 75 6.49 4.87 1.25
C PRO A 75 5.19 4.47 0.55
N ALA A 76 5.15 4.48 -0.79
CA ALA A 76 3.95 4.07 -1.51
C ALA A 76 4.27 3.37 -2.82
N PHE A 77 3.31 2.58 -3.28
CA PHE A 77 3.40 1.83 -4.53
C PHE A 77 2.12 1.94 -5.32
N VAL A 78 2.24 2.23 -6.61
CA VAL A 78 1.14 2.42 -7.54
C VAL A 78 1.22 1.34 -8.61
N THR A 79 0.16 0.56 -8.75
CA THR A 79 0.05 -0.59 -9.66
C THR A 79 -1.40 -0.70 -10.14
N ARG A 80 -1.72 -1.74 -10.92
CA ARG A 80 -3.08 -1.98 -11.40
C ARG A 80 -3.57 -3.35 -10.97
N ILE A 81 -4.88 -3.45 -10.83
CA ILE A 81 -5.56 -4.68 -10.47
C ILE A 81 -5.61 -5.58 -11.71
N SER A 82 -5.01 -6.77 -11.66
CA SER A 82 -5.04 -7.75 -12.75
C SER A 82 -6.25 -8.68 -12.65
N SER A 83 -6.73 -8.96 -11.44
CA SER A 83 -8.01 -9.64 -11.21
C SER A 83 -8.53 -9.34 -9.80
N ALA A 84 -9.84 -9.50 -9.60
CA ALA A 84 -10.50 -9.28 -8.32
C ALA A 84 -11.51 -10.38 -8.02
N GLN A 85 -11.50 -10.88 -6.79
CA GLN A 85 -12.51 -11.79 -6.25
C GLN A 85 -13.13 -11.12 -5.02
N LEU A 86 -14.40 -10.76 -5.13
CA LEU A 86 -15.10 -9.97 -4.11
C LEU A 86 -16.18 -10.82 -3.47
N THR A 87 -16.25 -10.77 -2.15
CA THR A 87 -17.31 -11.33 -1.31
C THR A 87 -17.78 -10.24 -0.35
N ALA A 88 -18.84 -10.50 0.43
CA ALA A 88 -19.39 -9.50 1.35
C ALA A 88 -18.39 -9.04 2.43
N GLU A 89 -17.47 -9.90 2.86
CA GLU A 89 -16.55 -9.60 3.98
C GLU A 89 -15.07 -9.54 3.55
N ARG A 90 -14.77 -10.00 2.34
CA ARG A 90 -13.40 -10.19 1.87
C ARG A 90 -13.24 -9.84 0.40
N ALA A 91 -12.16 -9.16 0.09
CA ALA A 91 -11.69 -8.95 -1.27
C ALA A 91 -10.31 -9.60 -1.46
N VAL A 92 -10.10 -10.29 -2.58
CA VAL A 92 -8.77 -10.72 -3.03
C VAL A 92 -8.46 -10.00 -4.33
N LEU A 93 -7.46 -9.14 -4.30
CA LEU A 93 -7.04 -8.31 -5.42
C LEU A 93 -5.67 -8.77 -5.89
N HIS A 94 -5.59 -9.31 -7.10
CA HIS A 94 -4.31 -9.55 -7.74
C HIS A 94 -3.84 -8.27 -8.40
N VAL A 95 -2.55 -7.95 -8.26
CA VAL A 95 -1.92 -6.78 -8.89
C VAL A 95 -0.93 -7.19 -9.96
N ASP A 96 -0.64 -6.29 -10.90
CA ASP A 96 0.21 -6.55 -12.06
C ASP A 96 1.72 -6.34 -11.81
N ALA A 97 2.12 -6.28 -10.55
CA ALA A 97 3.50 -6.09 -10.15
C ALA A 97 3.88 -6.83 -8.86
N SER A 98 5.19 -7.03 -8.65
CA SER A 98 5.72 -7.63 -7.43
C SER A 98 5.88 -6.59 -6.32
N LEU A 99 5.82 -6.99 -5.05
CA LEU A 99 6.07 -6.09 -3.92
C LEU A 99 7.29 -6.57 -3.13
N PRO A 100 8.18 -5.66 -2.66
CA PRO A 100 9.35 -6.06 -1.87
C PRO A 100 8.95 -6.85 -0.62
N LEU A 101 9.63 -7.96 -0.34
CA LEU A 101 9.35 -8.80 0.84
C LEU A 101 9.60 -8.07 2.17
N THR A 102 10.43 -7.03 2.14
CA THR A 102 10.75 -6.16 3.27
C THR A 102 9.65 -5.11 3.54
N THR A 103 8.49 -5.22 2.88
CA THR A 103 7.37 -4.28 3.04
C THR A 103 6.07 -4.97 3.43
N ALA A 104 5.33 -4.31 4.31
CA ALA A 104 3.93 -4.58 4.59
C ALA A 104 3.06 -3.43 4.06
N ILE A 105 1.76 -3.66 3.92
CA ILE A 105 0.78 -2.67 3.49
C ILE A 105 0.04 -2.17 4.74
N ASP A 106 0.05 -0.85 4.97
CA ASP A 106 -0.67 -0.22 6.07
C ASP A 106 -2.06 0.28 5.66
N ASP A 107 -2.19 0.68 4.40
CA ASP A 107 -3.42 1.21 3.83
C ASP A 107 -3.47 1.01 2.32
N VAL A 108 -4.67 1.15 1.76
CA VAL A 108 -4.91 1.03 0.32
C VAL A 108 -5.87 2.11 -0.14
N ALA A 109 -5.68 2.57 -1.37
CA ALA A 109 -6.57 3.52 -2.00
C ALA A 109 -6.82 3.17 -3.47
N PHE A 110 -7.95 3.64 -4.00
CA PHE A 110 -8.46 3.23 -5.32
C PHE A 110 -8.71 4.45 -6.24
N PRO A 111 -7.65 5.11 -6.76
CA PRO A 111 -7.80 6.27 -7.64
C PRO A 111 -8.77 6.01 -8.81
N GLY A 112 -9.70 6.94 -9.00
CA GLY A 112 -10.71 6.89 -10.05
C GLY A 112 -12.00 6.15 -9.69
N ASN A 113 -12.12 5.60 -8.48
CA ASN A 113 -13.33 4.92 -8.03
C ASN A 113 -14.16 5.82 -7.12
N GLU A 114 -15.48 5.74 -7.25
CA GLU A 114 -16.40 6.41 -6.35
C GLU A 114 -16.48 5.67 -5.01
N LEU A 115 -16.59 6.44 -3.93
CA LEU A 115 -16.63 5.90 -2.57
C LEU A 115 -18.06 5.80 -2.03
N ALA A 116 -19.05 6.19 -2.83
CA ALA A 116 -20.44 5.97 -2.50
C ALA A 116 -20.71 4.46 -2.41
N GLY A 117 -21.13 3.99 -1.24
CA GLY A 117 -21.31 2.55 -0.97
C GLY A 117 -20.01 1.79 -0.67
N ALA A 118 -18.90 2.49 -0.41
CA ALA A 118 -17.71 1.84 0.12
C ALA A 118 -18.00 1.23 1.50
N HIS A 119 -17.37 0.10 1.79
CA HIS A 119 -17.55 -0.65 3.03
C HIS A 119 -16.23 -1.25 3.49
N LEU A 120 -16.09 -1.42 4.80
CA LEU A 120 -14.87 -1.95 5.41
C LEU A 120 -14.81 -3.47 5.25
N VAL A 121 -13.73 -3.99 4.67
CA VAL A 121 -13.54 -5.42 4.43
C VAL A 121 -12.08 -5.83 4.61
N ASP A 122 -11.85 -7.14 4.70
CA ASP A 122 -10.48 -7.68 4.64
C ASP A 122 -10.04 -7.77 3.18
N ILE A 123 -9.13 -6.88 2.79
CA ILE A 123 -8.53 -6.83 1.46
C ILE A 123 -7.23 -7.62 1.49
N THR A 124 -7.12 -8.64 0.66
CA THR A 124 -5.89 -9.41 0.42
C THR A 124 -5.31 -8.99 -0.92
N VAL A 125 -4.16 -8.32 -0.91
CA VAL A 125 -3.39 -8.01 -2.12
C VAL A 125 -2.46 -9.18 -2.42
N VAL A 126 -2.52 -9.68 -3.66
CA VAL A 126 -1.68 -10.77 -4.17
C VAL A 126 -0.80 -10.21 -5.29
N ASP A 127 0.51 -10.23 -5.09
CA ASP A 127 1.48 -9.72 -6.07
C ASP A 127 1.81 -10.76 -7.16
N THR A 128 2.56 -10.37 -8.20
CA THR A 128 2.92 -11.28 -9.30
C THR A 128 3.84 -12.43 -8.89
N SER A 129 4.48 -12.32 -7.73
CA SER A 129 5.27 -13.40 -7.12
C SER A 129 4.40 -14.35 -6.28
N GLY A 130 3.10 -14.07 -6.15
CA GLY A 130 2.14 -14.86 -5.38
C GLY A 130 2.13 -14.54 -3.88
N HIS A 131 2.88 -13.54 -3.43
CA HIS A 131 2.88 -13.15 -2.01
C HIS A 131 1.58 -12.43 -1.66
N ARG A 132 1.07 -12.75 -0.46
CA ARG A 132 -0.21 -12.25 0.02
C ARG A 132 -0.01 -11.31 1.19
N ARG A 133 -0.64 -10.15 1.14
CA ARG A 133 -0.66 -9.17 2.22
C ARG A 133 -2.11 -8.78 2.47
N THR A 134 -2.59 -8.98 3.69
CA THR A 134 -3.98 -8.71 4.07
C THR A 134 -4.04 -7.52 5.01
N LEU A 135 -4.99 -6.62 4.76
CA LEU A 135 -5.29 -5.46 5.58
C LEU A 135 -6.81 -5.25 5.65
N ASN A 136 -7.26 -4.55 6.68
CA ASN A 136 -8.64 -4.13 6.81
C ASN A 136 -8.77 -2.67 6.35
N ALA A 137 -9.56 -2.42 5.32
CA ALA A 137 -9.68 -1.11 4.67
C ALA A 137 -11.01 -0.93 3.92
N GLU A 138 -11.33 0.30 3.54
CA GLU A 138 -12.53 0.61 2.77
C GLU A 138 -12.38 0.12 1.32
N LEU A 139 -13.29 -0.74 0.87
CA LEU A 139 -13.40 -1.19 -0.51
C LEU A 139 -14.53 -0.41 -1.21
N PRO A 140 -14.26 0.21 -2.37
CA PRO A 140 -15.30 0.81 -3.21
C PRO A 140 -16.37 -0.23 -3.61
N ALA A 141 -17.61 0.22 -3.82
CA ALA A 141 -18.69 -0.64 -4.28
C ALA A 141 -18.38 -1.34 -5.63
N HIS A 142 -17.57 -0.68 -6.46
CA HIS A 142 -17.12 -1.20 -7.75
C HIS A 142 -15.60 -1.09 -7.83
N VAL A 143 -14.94 -2.23 -8.10
CA VAL A 143 -13.50 -2.30 -8.33
C VAL A 143 -13.28 -2.76 -9.76
N SER A 144 -12.64 -1.92 -10.57
CA SER A 144 -12.36 -2.24 -11.96
C SER A 144 -11.10 -3.10 -12.09
N VAL A 145 -11.20 -4.22 -12.81
CA VAL A 145 -10.00 -4.89 -13.34
C VAL A 145 -9.31 -3.91 -14.29
N THR A 146 -7.99 -3.83 -14.21
CA THR A 146 -7.09 -2.79 -14.75
C THR A 146 -7.18 -1.42 -14.06
N GLY A 147 -8.03 -1.28 -13.05
CA GLY A 147 -8.12 -0.09 -12.22
C GLY A 147 -6.82 0.17 -11.45
N THR A 148 -6.53 1.45 -11.19
CA THR A 148 -5.35 1.84 -10.42
C THR A 148 -5.59 1.56 -8.94
N ILE A 149 -4.59 1.00 -8.28
CA ILE A 149 -4.55 0.77 -6.84
C ILE A 149 -3.25 1.34 -6.30
N VAL A 150 -3.34 2.01 -5.15
CA VAL A 150 -2.21 2.62 -4.48
C VAL A 150 -2.10 2.01 -3.09
N LEU A 151 -0.90 1.58 -2.73
CA LEU A 151 -0.61 0.91 -1.48
C LEU A 151 0.29 1.81 -0.63
N ALA A 152 -0.14 2.11 0.59
CA ALA A 152 0.74 2.69 1.60
C ALA A 152 1.62 1.59 2.18
N LEU A 153 2.94 1.74 2.03
CA LEU A 153 3.90 0.75 2.45
C LEU A 153 4.54 1.15 3.78
N ARG A 154 4.86 0.15 4.58
CA ARG A 154 5.79 0.28 5.71
C ARG A 154 6.90 -0.74 5.62
N ARG A 155 8.03 -0.38 6.21
CA ARG A 155 9.17 -1.29 6.32
C ARG A 155 8.86 -2.38 7.35
N VAL A 156 9.15 -3.61 6.99
CA VAL A 156 9.22 -4.74 7.92
C VAL A 156 10.70 -4.93 8.25
N SER A 157 11.08 -4.66 9.49
CA SER A 157 12.41 -5.02 9.98
C SER A 157 12.48 -6.54 10.04
N THR A 158 13.27 -7.14 9.15
CA THR A 158 13.74 -8.50 9.37
C THR A 158 14.76 -8.42 10.51
N HIS A 159 14.32 -8.71 11.73
CA HIS A 159 15.27 -9.14 12.75
C HIS A 159 15.84 -10.47 12.24
N LEU A 160 16.96 -10.41 11.52
CA LEU A 160 17.86 -11.55 11.48
C LEU A 160 18.25 -11.79 12.93
N PRO A 161 17.96 -12.96 13.53
CA PRO A 161 18.60 -13.29 14.80
C PRO A 161 20.09 -13.23 14.53
N THR A 162 20.76 -12.26 15.16
CA THR A 162 22.21 -12.27 15.26
C THR A 162 22.55 -13.64 15.82
N VAL A 163 23.15 -14.50 15.01
CA VAL A 163 23.79 -15.71 15.53
C VAL A 163 24.93 -15.18 16.38
N GLU A 164 24.65 -14.98 17.65
CA GLU A 164 25.63 -14.67 18.68
C GLU A 164 26.65 -15.78 18.57
N SER A 165 27.79 -15.43 17.99
CA SER A 165 28.90 -16.36 17.81
C SER A 165 29.34 -16.73 19.20
N ALA A 166 28.89 -17.91 19.67
CA ALA A 166 29.23 -18.43 20.98
C ALA A 166 30.75 -18.30 21.18
N PRO A 167 31.21 -17.82 22.35
CA PRO A 167 32.63 -17.64 22.59
C PRO A 167 33.33 -18.98 22.40
N ARG A 168 34.33 -19.01 21.50
CA ARG A 168 35.22 -20.16 21.31
C ARG A 168 35.74 -20.57 22.70
N ARG A 169 35.34 -21.74 23.19
CA ARG A 169 35.99 -22.37 24.32
C ARG A 169 37.46 -22.58 23.93
N SER A 170 38.36 -21.92 24.63
CA SER A 170 39.81 -22.15 24.52
C SER A 170 40.12 -23.63 24.81
N PRO A 171 41.13 -24.24 24.17
CA PRO A 171 41.51 -25.61 24.46
C PRO A 171 42.01 -25.69 25.91
N LEU A 172 41.50 -26.66 26.66
CA LEU A 172 42.07 -27.07 27.94
C LEU A 172 43.47 -27.63 27.68
N THR A 173 44.50 -26.93 28.16
CA THR A 173 45.84 -27.50 28.34
C THR A 173 45.74 -28.52 29.48
N VAL A 174 45.89 -29.80 29.14
CA VAL A 174 46.05 -30.87 30.13
C VAL A 174 47.54 -30.98 30.43
N ASP A 175 47.96 -30.43 31.56
CA ASP A 175 49.23 -30.79 32.19
C ASP A 175 49.09 -32.21 32.76
N GLY A 176 49.74 -33.15 32.10
CA GLY A 176 49.79 -34.55 32.49
C GLY A 176 51.23 -34.98 32.74
N GLN A 177 51.59 -35.04 34.02
CA GLN A 177 52.85 -35.53 34.56
C GLN A 177 53.27 -36.89 33.98
N ARG A 178 54.59 -37.04 33.74
CA ARG A 178 55.36 -38.24 34.09
C ARG A 178 56.81 -37.89 34.33
#